data_AF-A0A2V9AW55-F1
#
_entry.id   AF-A0A2V9AW55-F1
#
_cell.length_a   1.000
_cell.length_b   1.000
_cell.length_c   1.000
_cell.angle_alpha   90.00
_cell.angle_beta   90.00
_cell.angle_gamma   90.00
#
_symmetry.space_group_name_H-M   'P 1'
#
loop_
_entity.id
_entity.type
_entity.pdbx_description
1 polymer ?
#
loop_
_entity_poly.entity_id
_entity_poly.type
_entity_poly.pdbx_seq_one_letter_code
_entity_poly.pdbx_strand_id
1 'polypeptide(L)'
;MEETKQFPAIERRRNQGLPGERREAGEVAVFQELGKALTSSLQLDQVLRTIMEKIDEFLRPDNWSLLLLDEAKQELYFELAVGTASTALKDVRVKMGQGIAGWVAAHGET
;
A
#
# COMPACT_ATOMS: atom_id res chain seq x y z
N MET A 1 -40.23 -0.65 45.57
CA MET A 1 -39.07 -1.25 46.25
C MET A 1 -38.47 -2.23 45.25
N GLU A 2 -37.93 -1.79 44.11
CA GLU A 2 -36.78 -0.91 43.90
C GLU A 2 -35.50 -1.59 44.40
N GLU A 3 -34.77 -2.20 43.48
CA GLU A 3 -33.33 -2.44 43.61
C GLU A 3 -32.71 -2.41 42.21
N THR A 4 -32.45 -1.17 41.78
CA THR A 4 -31.59 -0.85 40.64
C THR A 4 -30.21 -1.41 40.92
N LYS A 5 -29.84 -2.51 40.26
CA LYS A 5 -28.45 -3.00 40.29
C LYS A 5 -27.56 -2.05 39.52
N GLN A 6 -26.96 -1.14 40.27
CA GLN A 6 -25.93 -0.22 39.81
C GLN A 6 -24.65 -1.01 39.52
N PHE A 7 -24.34 -1.19 38.24
CA PHE A 7 -23.06 -1.76 37.83
C PHE A 7 -21.95 -0.72 38.03
N PRO A 8 -20.79 -1.11 38.61
CA PRO A 8 -19.69 -0.18 38.84
C PRO A 8 -19.19 0.37 37.51
N ALA A 9 -18.93 1.68 37.50
CA ALA A 9 -18.41 2.39 36.34
C ALA A 9 -17.21 1.63 35.78
N ILE A 10 -17.31 1.15 34.55
CA ILE A 10 -16.15 0.69 33.81
C ILE A 10 -15.27 1.92 33.64
N GLU A 11 -14.25 1.97 34.48
CA GLU A 11 -13.17 2.91 34.46
C GLU A 11 -12.63 2.92 33.03
N ARG A 12 -13.01 3.96 32.28
CA ARG A 12 -12.47 4.20 30.95
C ARG A 12 -10.97 4.29 31.18
N ARG A 13 -10.22 3.23 30.86
CA ARG A 13 -8.78 3.33 30.63
C ARG A 13 -8.65 4.35 29.52
N ARG A 14 -8.49 5.61 29.93
CA ARG A 14 -8.04 6.70 29.10
C ARG A 14 -6.69 6.22 28.61
N ASN A 15 -6.66 5.65 27.41
CA ASN A 15 -5.42 5.39 26.69
C ASN A 15 -4.76 6.76 26.59
N GLN A 16 -3.83 7.01 27.51
CA GLN A 16 -3.08 8.24 27.57
C GLN A 16 -2.36 8.35 26.23
N GLY A 17 -2.53 9.51 25.59
CA GLY A 17 -2.22 9.71 24.20
C GLY A 17 -0.81 9.27 23.85
N LEU A 18 -0.72 8.48 22.78
CA LEU A 18 0.47 8.52 21.95
C LEU A 18 0.46 9.92 21.32
N PRO A 19 1.45 10.79 21.61
CA PRO A 19 1.44 12.18 21.14
C PRO A 19 1.30 12.22 19.62
N GLY A 20 0.44 13.09 19.10
CA GLY A 20 0.28 13.31 17.65
C GLY A 20 1.63 13.52 16.94
N GLU A 21 2.58 14.16 17.63
CA GLU A 21 3.96 14.36 17.19
C GLU A 21 4.70 13.06 16.83
N ARG A 22 4.41 11.94 17.51
CA ARG A 22 5.07 10.64 17.23
C ARG A 22 4.47 9.93 16.02
N ARG A 23 3.20 10.20 15.70
CA ARG A 23 2.54 9.73 14.47
C ARG A 23 2.99 10.56 13.28
N GLU A 24 2.97 11.88 13.42
CA GLU A 24 3.47 12.81 12.40
C GLU A 24 4.96 12.59 12.12
N ALA A 25 5.79 12.38 13.15
CA ALA A 25 7.20 12.03 12.96
C ALA A 25 7.37 10.67 12.28
N GLY A 26 6.49 9.70 12.54
CA GLY A 26 6.48 8.41 11.85
C GLY A 26 6.11 8.53 10.37
N GLU A 27 5.08 9.31 10.06
CA GLU A 27 4.63 9.59 8.68
C GLU A 27 5.69 10.37 7.89
N VAL A 28 6.31 11.38 8.51
CA VAL A 28 7.42 12.13 7.93
C VAL A 28 8.65 11.25 7.73
N ALA A 29 8.98 10.37 8.68
CA ALA A 29 10.09 9.44 8.55
C ALA A 29 9.89 8.46 7.38
N VAL A 30 8.67 7.91 7.23
CA VAL A 30 8.32 7.04 6.10
C VAL A 30 8.45 7.82 4.78
N PHE A 31 7.93 9.04 4.70
CA PHE A 31 8.05 9.86 3.49
C PHE A 31 9.52 10.20 3.14
N GLN A 32 10.35 10.48 4.15
CA GLN A 32 11.79 10.72 3.96
C GLN A 32 12.53 9.46 3.55
N GLU A 33 12.17 8.30 4.10
CA GLU A 33 12.74 7.01 3.73
C GLU A 33 12.37 6.65 2.28
N LEU A 34 11.11 6.86 1.89
CA LEU A 34 10.64 6.72 0.51
C LEU A 34 11.37 7.70 -0.43
N GLY A 35 11.49 8.97 -0.07
CA GLY A 35 12.19 9.99 -0.85
C GLY A 35 13.68 9.68 -1.02
N LYS A 36 14.34 9.16 0.01
CA LYS A 36 15.74 8.68 -0.05
C LYS A 36 15.86 7.44 -0.91
N ALA A 37 14.94 6.48 -0.80
CA ALA A 37 14.94 5.30 -1.67
C ALA A 37 14.81 5.72 -3.14
N LEU A 38 13.86 6.59 -3.46
CA LEU A 38 13.64 7.13 -4.81
C LEU A 38 14.88 7.86 -5.38
N THR A 39 15.56 8.66 -4.56
CA THR A 39 16.76 9.42 -4.99
C THR A 39 18.06 8.62 -4.95
N SER A 40 18.10 7.50 -4.23
CA SER A 40 19.28 6.65 -4.07
C SER A 40 19.53 5.71 -5.25
N SER A 41 18.61 5.59 -6.20
CA SER A 41 18.76 4.58 -7.25
C SER A 41 19.04 5.19 -8.62
N LEU A 42 20.16 4.76 -9.17
CA LEU A 42 20.37 4.65 -10.61
C LEU A 42 19.56 3.48 -11.22
N GLN A 43 18.64 2.85 -10.46
CA GLN A 43 17.85 1.67 -10.83
C GLN A 43 16.49 1.68 -10.11
N LEU A 44 15.50 2.33 -10.74
CA LEU A 44 14.09 2.41 -10.32
C LEU A 44 13.54 1.06 -9.80
N ASP A 45 13.93 -0.03 -10.46
CA ASP A 45 13.55 -1.41 -10.12
C ASP A 45 13.90 -1.79 -8.67
N GLN A 46 15.04 -1.35 -8.16
CA GLN A 46 15.48 -1.65 -6.80
C GLN A 46 14.62 -0.92 -5.76
N VAL A 47 14.22 0.32 -6.06
CA VAL A 47 13.34 1.11 -5.19
C VAL A 47 11.96 0.51 -5.14
N LEU A 48 11.38 0.21 -6.32
CA LEU A 48 10.07 -0.41 -6.42
C LEU A 48 10.06 -1.75 -5.67
N ARG A 49 11.09 -2.59 -5.82
CA ARG A 49 11.20 -3.83 -5.03
C ARG A 49 11.19 -3.58 -3.53
N THR A 50 12.00 -2.64 -3.05
CA THR A 50 12.10 -2.33 -1.61
C THR A 50 10.77 -1.85 -1.03
N ILE A 51 10.07 -0.95 -1.73
CA ILE A 51 8.75 -0.45 -1.31
C ILE A 51 7.77 -1.61 -1.21
N MET A 52 7.75 -2.47 -2.22
CA MET A 52 6.79 -3.57 -2.26
C MET A 52 7.09 -4.65 -1.21
N GLU A 53 8.37 -4.93 -0.90
CA GLU A 53 8.77 -5.79 0.22
C GLU A 53 8.22 -5.26 1.55
N LYS A 54 8.26 -3.94 1.77
CA LYS A 54 7.70 -3.32 2.99
C LYS A 54 6.19 -3.39 3.06
N ILE A 55 5.50 -3.28 1.92
CA ILE A 55 4.05 -3.46 1.84
C ILE A 55 3.67 -4.90 2.21
N ASP A 56 4.42 -5.88 1.71
CA ASP A 56 4.21 -7.30 2.00
C ASP A 56 4.37 -7.62 3.49
N GLU A 57 5.43 -7.09 4.12
CA GLU A 57 5.68 -7.23 5.57
C GLU A 57 4.53 -6.67 6.43
N PHE A 58 3.95 -5.54 6.02
CA PHE A 58 2.97 -4.80 6.81
C PHE A 58 1.52 -5.24 6.57
N LEU A 59 1.10 -5.38 5.31
CA LEU A 59 -0.29 -5.70 4.94
C LEU A 59 -0.53 -7.21 4.86
N ARG A 60 0.51 -8.02 4.65
CA ARG A 60 0.43 -9.47 4.42
C ARG A 60 -0.69 -9.90 3.46
N PRO A 61 -0.79 -9.27 2.27
CA PRO A 61 -1.80 -9.64 1.28
C PRO A 61 -1.56 -11.05 0.72
N ASP A 62 -2.64 -11.76 0.40
CA ASP A 62 -2.54 -13.09 -0.23
C ASP A 62 -1.95 -13.01 -1.65
N ASN A 63 -2.26 -11.94 -2.40
CA ASN A 63 -1.73 -11.68 -3.74
C ASN A 63 -1.65 -10.17 -3.98
N TRP A 64 -0.62 -9.72 -4.69
CA TRP A 64 -0.49 -8.34 -5.14
C TRP A 64 0.38 -8.22 -6.38
N SER A 65 0.25 -7.09 -7.07
CA SER A 65 1.03 -6.79 -8.27
C SER A 65 1.25 -5.29 -8.44
N LEU A 66 2.41 -4.94 -9.00
CA LEU A 66 2.74 -3.61 -9.49
C LEU A 66 2.73 -3.62 -11.01
N LEU A 67 1.94 -2.74 -11.61
CA LEU A 67 1.88 -2.55 -13.05
C LEU A 67 2.48 -1.20 -13.43
N LEU A 68 3.23 -1.17 -14.53
CA LEU A 68 3.79 0.04 -15.13
C LEU A 68 3.18 0.26 -16.52
N LEU A 69 3.11 1.52 -16.94
CA LEU A 69 2.64 1.91 -18.27
C LEU A 69 3.79 1.87 -19.28
N ASP A 70 3.63 1.10 -20.35
CA ASP A 70 4.41 1.25 -21.58
C ASP A 70 3.79 2.39 -22.39
N GLU A 71 4.36 3.59 -22.29
CA GLU A 71 3.85 4.78 -22.96
C GLU A 71 3.81 4.65 -24.48
N ALA A 72 4.74 3.91 -25.08
CA ALA A 72 4.80 3.74 -26.52
C ALA A 72 3.65 2.89 -27.05
N LYS A 73 3.20 1.90 -26.27
CA LYS A 73 2.10 0.99 -26.64
C LYS A 73 0.76 1.36 -26.03
N GLN A 74 0.75 2.25 -25.03
CA GLN A 74 -0.44 2.55 -24.23
C GLN A 74 -1.03 1.28 -23.61
N GLU A 75 -0.16 0.48 -23.00
CA GLU A 75 -0.54 -0.77 -22.32
C GLU A 75 0.20 -0.89 -20.98
N LEU A 76 -0.50 -1.39 -19.97
CA LEU A 76 0.08 -1.73 -18.69
C LEU A 76 0.72 -3.11 -18.74
N TYR A 77 1.81 -3.28 -18.02
CA TYR A 77 2.49 -4.55 -17.84
C TYR A 77 2.89 -4.78 -16.39
N PHE A 78 2.98 -6.06 -16.02
CA PHE A 78 3.36 -6.46 -14.68
C PHE A 78 4.88 -6.33 -14.51
N GLU A 79 5.31 -5.30 -13.80
CA GLU A 79 6.71 -5.16 -13.37
C GLU A 79 7.01 -6.12 -12.21
N LEU A 80 6.04 -6.25 -11.30
CA LEU A 80 6.14 -7.17 -10.17
C LEU A 80 4.80 -7.84 -9.91
N ALA A 81 4.82 -9.12 -9.59
CA ALA A 81 3.66 -9.87 -9.14
C ALA A 81 4.11 -10.86 -8.06
N VAL A 82 3.37 -10.93 -6.97
CA VAL A 82 3.64 -11.81 -5.82
C VAL A 82 2.37 -12.58 -5.47
N GLY A 83 2.57 -13.85 -5.13
CA GLY A 83 1.50 -14.82 -4.90
C GLY A 83 1.47 -15.93 -5.96
N THR A 84 0.49 -16.83 -5.86
CA THR A 84 0.42 -18.05 -6.68
C THR A 84 0.20 -17.78 -8.16
N ALA A 85 -0.36 -16.62 -8.51
CA ALA A 85 -0.60 -16.20 -9.88
C ALA A 85 0.58 -15.45 -10.52
N SER A 86 1.66 -15.17 -9.78
CA SER A 86 2.76 -14.30 -10.21
C SER A 86 3.40 -14.70 -11.53
N THR A 87 3.62 -16.00 -11.76
CA THR A 87 4.21 -16.54 -12.99
C THR A 87 3.28 -16.43 -14.19
N ALA A 88 1.97 -16.55 -14.01
CA ALA A 88 1.00 -16.48 -15.09
C ALA A 88 0.79 -15.05 -15.60
N LEU A 89 1.15 -14.04 -14.80
CA LEU A 89 0.87 -12.63 -15.10
C LEU A 89 2.01 -11.89 -15.80
N LYS A 90 3.23 -12.44 -15.84
CA LYS A 90 4.40 -11.77 -16.43
C LYS A 90 4.21 -11.32 -17.89
N ASP A 91 3.55 -12.14 -18.70
CA ASP A 91 3.34 -11.85 -20.12
C ASP A 91 1.97 -11.20 -20.41
N VAL A 92 1.16 -10.97 -19.38
CA VAL A 92 -0.16 -10.35 -19.53
C VAL A 92 0.01 -8.85 -19.75
N ARG A 93 -0.65 -8.34 -20.78
CA ARG A 93 -0.76 -6.91 -21.06
C ARG A 93 -2.20 -6.47 -20.85
N VAL A 94 -2.37 -5.32 -20.20
CA VAL A 94 -3.69 -4.73 -19.95
C VAL A 94 -3.78 -3.42 -20.72
N LYS A 95 -4.76 -3.29 -21.60
CA LYS A 95 -4.95 -2.05 -22.35
C LYS A 95 -5.49 -0.95 -21.45
N MET A 96 -5.19 0.30 -21.80
CA MET A 96 -5.82 1.45 -21.16
C MET A 96 -7.36 1.35 -21.25
N GLY A 97 -8.04 1.63 -20.15
CA GLY A 97 -9.49 1.48 -20.00
C GLY A 97 -10.00 0.04 -19.81
N GLN A 98 -9.13 -0.98 -19.91
CA GLN A 98 -9.53 -2.38 -19.78
C GLN A 98 -9.34 -2.91 -18.36
N GLY A 99 -10.40 -3.52 -17.81
CA GLY A 99 -10.37 -4.04 -16.44
C GLY A 99 -10.13 -2.94 -15.40
N ILE A 100 -9.93 -3.34 -14.15
CA ILE A 100 -9.77 -2.38 -13.05
C ILE A 100 -8.49 -1.55 -13.25
N ALA A 101 -7.34 -2.20 -13.42
CA ALA A 101 -6.06 -1.50 -13.57
C ALA A 101 -6.02 -0.58 -14.79
N GLY A 102 -6.53 -1.02 -15.95
CA GLY A 102 -6.58 -0.19 -17.15
C GLY A 102 -7.54 0.99 -17.00
N TRP A 103 -8.67 0.82 -16.31
CA TRP A 103 -9.59 1.92 -16.04
C TRP A 103 -8.97 2.97 -15.12
N VAL A 104 -8.35 2.56 -14.01
CA VAL A 104 -7.66 3.46 -13.09
C VAL A 104 -6.54 4.21 -13.81
N ALA A 105 -5.75 3.52 -14.64
CA ALA A 105 -4.69 4.18 -15.40
C ALA A 105 -5.22 5.24 -16.39
N ALA A 106 -6.42 5.02 -16.95
CA ALA A 106 -7.04 5.96 -17.90
C ALA A 106 -7.69 7.19 -17.23
N HIS A 107 -8.22 7.04 -16.00
CA HIS A 107 -9.01 8.08 -15.33
C HIS A 107 -8.31 8.72 -14.13
N GLY A 108 -7.31 8.06 -13.55
CA GLY A 108 -6.54 8.55 -12.40
C GLY A 108 -7.27 8.45 -11.06
N GLU A 109 -8.36 7.67 -11.00
CA GLU A 109 -9.20 7.48 -9.80
C GLU A 109 -9.50 5.99 -9.58
N THR A 110 -9.84 5.62 -8.34
CA THR A 110 -10.13 4.24 -7.89
C THR A 110 -11.53 4.11 -7.33
#